data_AF-A0A0D2NJ16-F1
#
_entry.id   AF-A0A0D2NJ16-F1
#
_cell.length_a   1.000
_cell.length_b   1.000
_cell.length_c   1.000
_cell.angle_alpha   90.00
_cell.angle_beta   90.00
_cell.angle_gamma   90.00
#
_symmetry.space_group_name_H-M   'P 1'
#
loop_
_entity.id
_entity.type
_entity.pdbx_description
1 polymer ?
#
loop_
_entity_poly.entity_id
_entity_poly.type
_entity_poly.pdbx_seq_one_letter_code
_entity_poly.pdbx_strand_id
1 'polypeptide(L)' 'FDSINLKVDEFLHGFSWGDYACTRNSKIRIERKVFFASPKLLSIIQRWAIPPRQKDSSHARATGGSVTMNKFALQALN' A
#
# COMPACT_ATOMS: atom_id res chain seq x y z
N PHE A 1 -8.20 -5.61 11.63
CA PHE A 1 -8.46 -6.02 10.23
C PHE A 1 -9.55 -7.08 10.22
N ASP A 2 -9.36 -8.25 10.83
CA ASP A 2 -10.43 -9.26 10.91
C ASP A 2 -11.58 -8.97 11.89
N SER A 3 -11.33 -8.29 13.02
CA SER A 3 -12.37 -8.08 14.05
C SER A 3 -13.53 -7.16 13.65
N ILE A 4 -13.40 -6.45 12.53
CA ILE A 4 -14.41 -5.50 12.00
C ILE A 4 -14.74 -5.76 10.52
N ASN A 5 -14.29 -6.87 9.94
CA ASN A 5 -14.45 -7.19 8.51
C ASN A 5 -14.00 -6.07 7.54
N LEU A 6 -13.09 -5.20 7.98
CA LEU A 6 -12.61 -4.11 7.12
C LEU A 6 -11.66 -4.68 6.08
N LYS A 7 -12.01 -4.50 4.81
CA LYS A 7 -11.17 -4.99 3.72
C LYS A 7 -9.92 -4.12 3.58
N VAL A 8 -8.84 -4.73 3.08
CA VAL A 8 -7.54 -4.06 2.94
C VAL A 8 -7.63 -2.88 1.97
N ASP A 9 -8.40 -3.00 0.91
CA ASP A 9 -8.64 -1.93 -0.06
C ASP A 9 -9.39 -0.74 0.57
N GLU A 10 -10.45 -1.00 1.35
CA GLU A 10 -11.19 0.05 2.07
C GLU A 10 -10.30 0.79 3.07
N PHE A 11 -9.49 0.05 3.83
CA PHE A 11 -8.52 0.64 4.74
C PHE A 11 -7.51 1.53 4.02
N LEU A 12 -6.86 1.01 2.97
CA LEU A 12 -5.84 1.75 2.22
C LEU A 12 -6.44 2.96 1.51
N HIS A 13 -7.67 2.85 1.01
CA HIS A 13 -8.39 3.97 0.39
C HIS A 13 -8.67 5.08 1.42
N GLY A 14 -9.26 4.75 2.56
CA GLY A 14 -9.54 5.72 3.62
C GLY A 14 -8.27 6.37 4.19
N PHE A 15 -7.23 5.57 4.44
CA PHE A 15 -5.93 6.07 4.87
C PHE A 15 -5.29 7.01 3.84
N SER A 16 -5.42 6.69 2.55
CA SER A 16 -4.82 7.43 1.43
C SER A 16 -5.72 8.53 0.87
N TRP A 17 -6.39 9.29 1.74
CA TRP A 17 -7.24 10.45 1.40
C TRP A 17 -8.51 10.15 0.59
N GLY A 18 -8.90 8.88 0.43
CA GLY A 18 -10.09 8.49 -0.35
C GLY A 18 -11.44 8.72 0.36
N ASP A 19 -11.43 8.86 1.69
CA ASP A 19 -12.64 9.19 2.47
C ASP A 19 -12.49 10.53 3.20
N TYR A 20 -13.50 11.39 3.06
CA TYR A 20 -13.57 12.69 3.70
C TYR A 20 -13.59 12.57 5.25
N ALA A 21 -14.31 11.58 5.79
CA ALA A 21 -14.35 11.36 7.23
C ALA A 21 -12.97 10.92 7.75
N CYS A 22 -12.30 9.99 7.06
CA CYS A 22 -10.92 9.60 7.39
C CYS A 22 -9.92 10.75 7.26
N THR A 23 -10.09 11.63 6.28
CA THR A 23 -9.18 12.77 6.06
C THR A 23 -9.23 13.79 7.21
N ARG A 24 -10.40 14.00 7.81
CA ARG A 24 -10.60 14.90 8.95
C ARG A 24 -10.27 14.26 10.30
N ASN A 25 -10.18 12.93 10.35
CA ASN A 25 -9.85 12.22 11.57
C ASN A 25 -8.40 12.51 12.00
N SER A 26 -8.24 13.09 13.20
CA SER A 26 -6.94 13.51 13.73
C SER A 26 -5.97 12.35 13.91
N LYS A 27 -6.46 11.19 14.35
CA LYS A 27 -5.65 9.97 14.52
C LYS A 27 -5.11 9.48 13.19
N ILE A 28 -5.97 9.33 12.18
CA ILE A 28 -5.56 8.88 10.84
C ILE A 28 -4.54 9.84 10.24
N ARG A 29 -4.75 11.14 10.39
CA ARG A 29 -3.80 12.16 9.91
C ARG A 29 -2.42 12.03 10.57
N ILE A 30 -2.36 11.78 11.88
CA ILE A 30 -1.09 11.60 12.62
C ILE A 30 -0.39 10.31 12.18
N GLU A 31 -1.12 9.18 12.16
CA GLU A 31 -0.58 7.89 11.74
C GLU A 31 -0.04 7.96 10.31
N ARG A 32 -0.76 8.63 9.42
CA ARG A 32 -0.30 8.88 8.05
C ARG A 32 0.99 9.68 8.03
N LYS A 33 1.08 10.77 8.78
CA LYS A 33 2.32 11.56 8.87
C LYS A 33 3.50 10.69 9.32
N VAL A 34 3.31 9.89 10.37
CA VAL A 34 4.35 9.00 10.91
C VAL A 34 4.74 7.93 9.89
N PHE A 35 3.76 7.31 9.25
CA PHE A 35 4.00 6.26 8.27
C PHE A 35 4.76 6.77 7.04
N PHE A 36 4.39 7.93 6.51
CA PHE A 36 5.05 8.53 5.34
C PHE A 36 6.48 9.01 5.63
N ALA A 37 6.79 9.34 6.89
CA ALA A 37 8.16 9.62 7.31
C ALA A 37 8.98 8.36 7.61
N SER A 38 8.35 7.17 7.63
CA SER A 38 9.01 5.93 8.00
C SER A 38 9.72 5.29 6.81
N PRO A 39 10.95 4.75 6.98
CA PRO A 39 11.61 3.95 5.95
C PRO A 39 10.82 2.67 5.60
N LYS A 40 9.86 2.27 6.44
CA LYS A 40 8.95 1.15 6.17
C LYS A 40 8.11 1.38 4.92
N LEU A 41 7.74 2.63 4.60
CA LEU A 41 6.95 2.93 3.39
C LEU A 41 7.68 2.47 2.14
N LEU A 42 8.97 2.83 2.00
CA LEU A 42 9.78 2.41 0.85
C LEU A 42 9.86 0.88 0.74
N SER A 43 10.12 0.20 1.85
CA SER A 43 10.16 -1.28 1.89
C SER A 43 8.82 -1.92 1.49
N ILE A 44 7.69 -1.31 1.83
CA ILE A 44 6.36 -1.79 1.45
C ILE A 44 6.15 -1.61 -0.07
N ILE A 45 6.43 -0.42 -0.59
CA ILE A 45 6.36 -0.09 -2.02
C ILE A 45 7.21 -1.06 -2.85
N GLN A 46 8.46 -1.31 -2.42
CA GLN A 46 9.36 -2.26 -3.07
C GLN A 46 8.80 -3.69 -3.09
N ARG A 47 8.17 -4.13 -2.00
CA ARG A 47 7.56 -5.48 -1.92
C ARG A 47 6.27 -5.59 -2.73
N TRP A 48 5.53 -4.51 -2.92
CA TRP A 48 4.40 -4.50 -3.84
C TRP A 48 4.86 -4.59 -5.30
N ALA A 49 5.96 -3.89 -5.63
CA ALA A 49 6.58 -4.00 -6.95
C ALA A 49 7.24 -5.36 -7.18
N ILE A 50 7.83 -5.97 -6.15
CA ILE A 50 8.51 -7.25 -6.22
C ILE A 50 8.15 -8.09 -4.99
N PRO A 51 7.07 -8.90 -5.06
CA PRO A 51 6.66 -9.73 -3.94
C PRO A 51 7.77 -10.71 -3.51
N PRO A 52 7.95 -10.93 -2.19
CA PRO A 52 8.90 -11.91 -1.70
C PRO A 52 8.52 -13.30 -2.21
N ARG A 53 9.52 -14.11 -2.53
CA ARG A 53 9.32 -15.50 -2.92
C ARG A 53 9.26 -16.35 -1.65
N GLN A 54 8.30 -17.26 -1.57
CA GLN A 54 8.36 -18.31 -0.54
C GLN A 54 9.59 -19.18 -0.78
N LYS A 55 10.25 -19.56 0.32
CA LYS A 55 11.37 -20.50 0.25
C LYS A 55 10.88 -21.79 -0.43
N ASP A 56 11.66 -22.30 -1.37
CA ASP A 56 11.39 -23.54 -2.11
C ASP A 56 10.16 -23.54 -3.04
N SER A 57 9.49 -22.39 -3.26
CA SER A 57 8.37 -22.29 -4.20
C SER A 57 8.85 -22.16 -5.65
N SER A 58 8.36 -23.03 -6.54
CA SER A 58 8.55 -22.94 -7.99
C SER A 58 7.52 -22.03 -8.68
N HIS A 59 6.46 -21.62 -7.97
CA HIS A 59 5.41 -20.78 -8.53
C HIS A 59 5.92 -19.40 -8.91
N ALA A 60 5.33 -18.85 -9.98
CA ALA A 60 5.56 -17.47 -10.38
C ALA A 60 5.15 -16.50 -9.27
N ARG A 61 5.87 -15.38 -9.15
CA ARG A 61 5.48 -14.29 -8.24
C ARG A 61 4.14 -13.71 -8.67
N ALA A 62 3.34 -13.26 -7.71
CA ALA A 62 2.19 -12.43 -8.01
C ALA A 62 2.63 -11.17 -8.78
N THR A 63 1.95 -10.85 -9.87
CA THR A 63 2.34 -9.76 -10.78
C THR A 63 1.46 -8.52 -10.68
N GLY A 64 0.27 -8.63 -10.05
CA GLY A 64 -0.70 -7.54 -10.00
C GLY A 64 -0.14 -6.23 -9.46
N GLY A 65 0.59 -6.27 -8.33
CA GLY A 65 1.26 -5.10 -7.76
C GLY A 65 2.34 -4.53 -8.68
N SER A 66 3.20 -5.38 -9.23
CA SER A 66 4.27 -4.98 -10.16
C SER A 66 3.74 -4.22 -11.38
N VAL A 67 2.65 -4.71 -11.98
CA VAL A 67 2.03 -4.09 -13.16
C VAL A 67 1.50 -2.69 -12.83
N THR A 68 0.75 -2.53 -11.73
CA THR A 68 0.21 -1.24 -11.32
C THR A 68 1.33 -0.23 -10.99
N MET A 69 2.36 -0.66 -10.27
CA MET A 69 3.47 0.21 -9.87
C MET A 69 4.30 0.68 -11.08
N ASN A 70 4.57 -0.21 -12.05
CA ASN A 70 5.27 0.15 -13.28
C ASN A 70 4.45 1.15 -14.12
N LYS A 71 3.14 0.93 -14.25
CA LYS A 71 2.26 1.87 -14.94
C LYS A 71 2.27 3.25 -14.28
N PHE A 72 2.19 3.30 -12.96
CA PHE A 72 2.27 4.56 -12.20
C PHE A 72 3.61 5.26 -12.40
N ALA A 73 4.74 4.53 -12.29
CA ALA A 73 6.08 5.10 -12.49
C ALA A 73 6.25 5.72 -13.89
N LEU A 74 5.72 5.05 -14.93
CA LEU A 74 5.73 5.59 -16.29
C LEU A 74 4.87 6.86 -16.42
N GLN A 75 3.73 6.92 -15.72
CA GLN A 75 2.87 8.11 -15.72
C GLN A 75 3.51 9.29 -14.99
N ALA A 76 4.27 9.04 -13.92
CA ALA A 76 4.91 10.08 -13.11
C ALA A 76 6.16 10.70 -13.75
N LEU A 77 6.70 10.06 -14.80
CA LEU A 77 7.84 10.57 -15.56
C LEU A 77 7.43 11.49 -16.73
N ASN A 78 6.14 11.56 -17.03
CA ASN A 78 5.53 12.45 -18.02
C ASN A 78 4.92 13.69 -17.34
#